data_AF-A0A959TB30-F1
#
_entry.id   AF-A0A959TB30-F1
#
_cell.length_a   1.000
_cell.length_b   1.000
_cell.length_c   1.000
_cell.angle_alpha   90.00
_cell.angle_beta   90.00
_cell.angle_gamma   90.00
#
_symmetry.space_group_name_H-M   'P 1'
#
loop_
_entity.id
_entity.type
_entity.pdbx_description
1 polymer ?
#
loop_
_entity_poly.entity_id
_entity_poly.type
_entity_poly.pdbx_seq_one_letter_code
_entity_poly.pdbx_strand_id
1 'polypeptide(L)' 'MVVLVAMVHGGAFGKLPSRDELAAIRNEEATLVLARDGTIIGRLFAEDRTNIRYKDLPQHLIDALVSTEDAR' A
#
# COMPACT_ATOMS: atom_id res chain seq x y z
N MET A 1 4.10 -20.36 17.78
CA MET A 1 4.11 -18.88 17.85
C MET A 1 5.43 -18.35 18.41
N VAL A 2 5.81 -18.68 19.65
CA VAL A 2 7.08 -18.21 20.28
C VAL A 2 8.34 -18.53 19.46
N VAL A 3 8.45 -19.76 18.93
CA VAL A 3 9.61 -20.19 18.13
C VAL A 3 9.72 -19.42 16.81
N LEU A 4 8.59 -19.12 16.17
CA LEU A 4 8.54 -18.28 14.97
C LEU A 4 8.99 -16.84 15.28
N VAL A 5 8.46 -16.26 16.37
CA VAL A 5 8.82 -14.90 16.81
C VAL A 5 10.32 -14.79 17.11
N ALA A 6 10.89 -15.79 17.79
CA ALA A 6 12.33 -15.83 18.09
C ALA A 6 13.20 -15.92 16.83
N MET A 7 12.81 -16.73 15.84
CA MET A 7 13.52 -16.82 14.55
C MET A 7 13.46 -15.51 13.76
N VAL A 8 12.31 -14.83 13.76
CA VAL A 8 12.15 -13.52 13.12
C VAL A 8 13.01 -12.46 13.80
N HIS A 9 12.98 -12.40 15.14
CA HIS A 9 13.85 -11.47 15.90
C HIS A 9 15.35 -11.78 15.72
N GLY A 10 15.70 -13.07 15.58
CA GLY A 10 17.06 -13.52 15.32
C GLY A 10 17.53 -13.31 13.87
N GLY A 11 16.69 -12.81 12.98
CA GLY A 11 17.07 -12.48 11.60
C GLY A 11 17.16 -13.68 10.65
N ALA A 12 16.58 -14.82 10.99
CA ALA A 12 16.59 -16.02 10.13
C ALA A 12 15.93 -15.79 8.76
N PHE A 13 15.08 -14.75 8.64
CA PHE A 13 14.38 -14.34 7.42
C PHE A 13 14.89 -13.02 6.84
N GLY A 14 16.04 -12.53 7.31
CA GLY A 14 16.58 -11.22 6.95
C GLY A 14 16.22 -10.13 7.97
N LYS A 15 16.65 -8.89 7.69
CA LYS A 15 16.38 -7.74 8.55
C LYS A 15 14.94 -7.27 8.37
N LEU A 16 14.25 -7.02 9.48
CA LEU A 16 12.98 -6.32 9.45
C LEU A 16 13.23 -4.86 9.03
N PRO A 17 12.41 -4.31 8.13
CA PRO A 17 12.51 -2.92 7.76
C PRO A 17 12.20 -2.05 8.99
N SER A 18 12.98 -0.99 9.16
CA SER A 18 12.74 0.08 10.10
C SER A 18 11.50 0.88 9.72
N ARG A 19 10.98 1.65 10.68
CA ARG A 19 9.85 2.56 10.42
C ARG A 19 10.17 3.57 9.32
N ASP A 20 11.42 4.04 9.27
CA ASP A 20 11.85 5.01 8.25
C ASP A 20 11.93 4.37 6.87
N GLU A 21 12.40 3.13 6.76
CA GLU A 21 12.38 2.37 5.49
C GLU A 21 10.95 2.12 5.01
N LEU A 22 10.02 1.80 5.92
CA LEU A 22 8.61 1.65 5.59
C LEU A 22 7.97 2.97 5.14
N ALA A 23 8.31 4.08 5.82
CA ALA A 23 7.80 5.41 5.48
C ALA A 23 8.38 5.93 4.15
N ALA A 24 9.57 5.48 3.77
CA ALA A 24 10.23 5.84 2.52
C ALA A 24 9.69 5.06 1.30
N ILE A 25 8.77 4.10 1.48
CA ILE A 25 8.14 3.37 0.38
C ILE A 25 7.38 4.37 -0.50
N ARG A 26 7.75 4.43 -1.78
CA ARG A 26 7.05 5.22 -2.79
C ARG A 26 6.25 4.28 -3.68
N ASN A 27 4.96 4.55 -3.81
CA ASN A 27 4.11 3.84 -4.77
C ASN A 27 4.20 4.53 -6.13
N GLU A 28 4.29 3.73 -7.19
CA GLU A 28 4.26 4.22 -8.56
C GLU A 28 2.91 4.87 -8.87
N GLU A 29 2.93 6.03 -9.53
CA GLU A 29 1.72 6.71 -10.01
C GLU A 29 1.58 6.57 -11.53
N ALA A 30 0.39 6.19 -11.96
CA ALA A 30 0.08 6.10 -13.38
C ALA A 30 0.13 7.48 -14.05
N THR A 31 0.74 7.56 -15.22
CA THR A 31 0.66 8.74 -16.09
C THR A 31 -0.72 8.77 -16.74
N LEU A 32 -1.44 9.89 -16.61
CA LEU A 32 -2.75 10.09 -17.21
C LEU A 32 -2.62 10.74 -18.59
N VAL A 33 -3.25 10.13 -19.60
CA VAL A 33 -3.39 10.73 -20.93
C VAL A 33 -4.74 11.43 -20.98
N LEU A 34 -4.72 12.75 -21.16
CA LEU A 34 -5.91 13.61 -21.14
C LEU A 34 -6.26 14.10 -22.55
N ALA A 35 -7.54 14.11 -22.87
CA ALA A 35 -8.09 14.82 -24.01
C ALA A 35 -8.09 16.34 -23.77
N ARG A 36 -8.34 17.12 -24.83
CA ARG A 36 -8.32 18.59 -24.77
C ARG A 36 -9.33 19.18 -23.77
N ASP A 37 -10.43 18.47 -23.53
CA ASP A 37 -11.49 18.84 -22.58
C ASP A 37 -11.19 18.40 -21.14
N GLY A 38 -10.06 17.73 -20.89
CA GLY A 38 -9.69 17.18 -19.60
C GLY A 38 -10.16 15.76 -19.33
N THR A 39 -10.87 15.12 -20.27
CA THR A 39 -11.31 13.72 -20.13
C THR A 39 -10.10 12.77 -20.15
N ILE A 40 -10.03 11.82 -19.20
CA ILE A 40 -8.99 10.78 -19.21
C ILE A 40 -9.30 9.79 -20.34
N ILE A 41 -8.38 9.68 -21.30
CA ILE A 41 -8.49 8.76 -22.46
C ILE A 41 -7.52 7.58 -22.37
N GLY A 42 -6.61 7.58 -21.39
CA GLY A 42 -5.70 6.47 -21.16
C GLY A 42 -4.89 6.62 -19.88
N ARG A 43 -4.30 5.51 -19.44
CA ARG A 43 -3.35 5.46 -18.33
C ARG A 43 -2.13 4.63 -18.76
N LEU A 44 -0.95 5.14 -18.48
CA LEU A 44 0.32 4.41 -18.65
C LEU A 44 0.87 4.11 -17.26
N PHE A 45 1.03 2.83 -16.95
CA PHE A 45 1.48 2.37 -15.64
C PHE A 45 2.31 1.10 -15.77
N ALA A 46 3.28 0.93 -14.86
CA ALA A 46 3.98 -0.35 -14.70
C ALA A 46 3.11 -1.37 -13.96
N GLU A 47 2.35 -0.90 -12.97
CA GLU A 47 1.38 -1.68 -12.20
C GLU A 47 0.04 -0.94 -12.17
N ASP A 48 -1.08 -1.66 -12.31
CA ASP A 48 -2.42 -1.05 -12.29
C ASP A 48 -2.82 -0.68 -10.86
N ARG A 49 -2.30 0.46 -10.40
CA ARG A 49 -2.53 1.04 -9.08
C ARG A 49 -2.89 2.51 -9.21
N THR A 50 -3.77 2.98 -8.33
CA THR A 50 -4.13 4.40 -8.22
C THR A 50 -3.91 4.83 -6.78
N ASN A 51 -3.05 5.83 -6.57
CA ASN A 51 -2.83 6.40 -5.24
C ASN A 51 -4.07 7.17 -4.78
N ILE A 52 -4.48 6.94 -3.54
CA ILE A 52 -5.56 7.63 -2.86
C ILE A 52 -5.09 8.00 -1.45
N ARG A 53 -5.45 9.19 -0.97
CA ARG A 53 -5.09 9.60 0.39
C ARG A 53 -6.05 8.91 1.36
N TYR A 54 -5.56 8.54 2.54
CA TYR A 54 -6.36 7.86 3.56
C TYR A 54 -7.69 8.59 3.87
N LYS A 55 -7.66 9.92 3.96
CA LYS A 55 -8.85 10.76 4.21
C LYS A 55 -9.91 10.73 3.10
N ASP A 56 -9.53 10.30 1.90
CA ASP A 56 -10.44 10.19 0.76
C ASP A 56 -11.03 8.77 0.66
N LEU A 57 -10.62 7.83 1.53
CA LEU A 57 -11.17 6.49 1.58
C LEU A 57 -12.57 6.50 2.21
N PRO A 58 -13.55 5.76 1.65
CA PRO A 58 -14.84 5.59 2.29
C PRO A 58 -14.71 4.82 3.61
N GLN A 59 -15.41 5.28 4.66
CA GLN A 59 -15.32 4.65 5.99
C GLN A 59 -15.67 3.14 5.96
N HIS A 60 -16.70 2.75 5.21
CA HIS A 60 -17.11 1.35 5.10
C HIS A 60 -16.01 0.45 4.50
N LEU A 61 -15.15 0.98 3.62
CA LEU A 61 -14.03 0.24 3.06
C LEU A 61 -12.95 0.01 4.12
N ILE A 62 -12.66 1.03 4.92
CA ILE A 62 -11.71 0.93 6.04
C ILE A 62 -12.20 -0.12 7.03
N ASP A 63 -13.47 -0.03 7.46
CA ASP A 63 -14.05 -0.96 8.43
C ASP A 63 -14.02 -2.41 7.92
N ALA A 64 -14.34 -2.61 6.63
CA ALA A 64 -14.26 -3.92 6.00
C ALA A 64 -12.84 -4.50 6.01
N LEU A 65 -11.82 -3.72 5.64
CA LEU A 65 -10.42 -4.15 5.64
C LEU A 65 -9.94 -4.50 7.06
N VAL A 66 -10.20 -3.63 8.03
CA VAL A 66 -9.85 -3.82 9.45
C VAL A 66 -10.48 -5.11 10.00
N SER A 67 -11.75 -5.37 9.65
CA SER A 67 -12.45 -6.59 10.06
C SER A 67 -11.93 -7.86 9.40
N THR A 68 -11.32 -7.75 8.21
CA THR A 68 -10.85 -8.88 7.40
C THR A 68 -9.40 -9.26 7.73
N GLU A 69 -8.53 -8.28 7.95
CA GLU A 69 -7.12 -8.52 8.32
C GLU A 69 -6.92 -8.90 9.80
N ASP A 70 -8.01 -8.93 10.59
CA ASP A 70 -7.99 -9.15 12.05
C ASP A 70 -7.04 -8.16 12.75
N ALA A 71 -7.35 -6.88 12.64
CA ALA A 71 -6.68 -5.84 13.40
C ALA A 71 -7.18 -5.85 14.85
N ARG A 72 -6.51 -6.62 15.71
CA ARG A 72 -6.63 -6.56 17.18
C ARG A 72 -5.39 -5.99 17.84
#